data_AF-K5VD92-F1
#
_entry.id   AF-K5VD92-F1
#
_cell.length_a   1.000
_cell.length_b   1.000
_cell.length_c   1.000
_cell.angle_alpha   90.00
_cell.angle_beta   90.00
_cell.angle_gamma   90.00
#
_symmetry.space_group_name_H-M   'P 1'
#
loop_
_entity.id
_entity.type
_entity.pdbx_description
1 polymer ?
#
loop_
_entity_poly.entity_id
_entity_poly.type
_entity_poly.pdbx_seq_one_letter_code
_entity_poly.pdbx_strand_id
1 'polypeptide(L)'
;MPISLKQVQEHNSKQSTPGGAKIILQYAGKDATEAYEPIHPRDALDKNLPPEKHLGELEASAAQDLDNARRNKKKSADEIRAEREQANKPPLSHIINLHDMAQVARKVLPYKAFAYFASASDDELTTHENARAFSRFFFHPRVLRPLSNCDPSTTILGYKSALPIFVSASGLAKLGHPDGEKNIARGAGRTGIIQMTRAEREQANKPPLSHIINLHDMAQVARKVLPYKAFAYFASASDDELTTHENARAFSRFFFHPRVLRPLSNCDPSTTILGYKSALPIFVSASGLAKLGHPDGEKNIARGAGRTGIIQMVSSNASLSYAEIAGARVAPDQVMFFQLYKNKNDDTAAKRVREVEQLGYKAIFLTVDAPFPGNRERDARAAWELKELERAAEAGEKGGSAEMPLTTKKLEQVEEDVDTGGTASAFLANDDVDMTWDKAGSFPTIPWLRSVTKMPILLKGVQCVQDAVLAAEAGVDGILLSNHGGRQMPYSLPPLEVLYRIRQQRPDLFDKMEIYIDGGITRGSDVLKAVCLGARAVGLGRPFLYAQSAYGTEGVVKVIRILEREIYMCMRLIGARTVDDLVPQMSRARRLDSTAADFD
;
A
#
# COMPACT_ATOMS: atom_id res chain seq x y z
N MET A 1 22.89 -19.26 -11.13
CA MET A 1 24.01 -19.94 -10.42
C MET A 1 23.52 -21.33 -10.01
N PRO A 2 24.37 -22.36 -10.00
CA PRO A 2 23.96 -23.70 -9.55
C PRO A 2 23.46 -23.67 -8.11
N ILE A 3 22.24 -24.16 -7.87
CA ILE A 3 21.60 -24.19 -6.56
C ILE A 3 21.96 -25.50 -5.86
N SER A 4 22.91 -25.44 -4.91
CA SER A 4 23.28 -26.58 -4.07
C SER A 4 22.54 -26.51 -2.73
N LEU A 5 21.72 -27.51 -2.41
CA LEU A 5 21.05 -27.62 -1.11
C LEU A 5 21.97 -28.28 -0.06
N LYS A 6 23.19 -27.74 0.14
CA LYS A 6 24.16 -28.32 1.09
C LYS A 6 23.60 -28.21 2.52
N GLN A 7 23.42 -29.39 3.12
CA GLN A 7 22.89 -29.68 4.48
C GLN A 7 21.38 -29.46 4.68
N VAL A 8 20.59 -30.47 4.33
CA VAL A 8 19.23 -30.69 4.90
C VAL A 8 19.23 -31.88 5.89
N GLN A 9 20.40 -32.35 6.33
CA GLN A 9 20.48 -33.59 7.13
C GLN A 9 20.54 -33.42 8.65
N GLU A 10 20.77 -32.22 9.21
CA GLU A 10 20.79 -32.08 10.69
C GLU A 10 19.97 -30.93 11.29
N HIS A 11 19.39 -30.01 10.50
CA HIS A 11 18.51 -28.97 11.03
C HIS A 11 17.60 -28.43 9.94
N ASN A 12 16.48 -29.12 9.64
CA ASN A 12 15.28 -28.54 8.99
C ASN A 12 14.22 -29.59 8.64
N SER A 13 13.74 -30.34 9.64
CA SER A 13 12.54 -31.17 9.47
C SER A 13 11.22 -30.40 9.58
N LYS A 14 11.24 -29.05 9.67
CA LYS A 14 10.05 -28.25 10.02
C LYS A 14 9.63 -27.10 9.11
N GLN A 15 10.44 -26.65 8.16
CA GLN A 15 10.01 -25.54 7.28
C GLN A 15 9.04 -26.03 6.20
N SER A 16 7.79 -25.57 6.29
CA SER A 16 6.75 -25.83 5.28
C SER A 16 7.12 -25.10 3.98
N THR A 17 7.57 -25.86 2.98
CA THR A 17 7.71 -25.37 1.62
C THR A 17 6.44 -25.71 0.84
N PRO A 18 5.94 -24.83 -0.06
CA PRO A 18 4.71 -25.07 -0.83
C PRO A 18 4.70 -26.43 -1.57
N GLY A 19 5.88 -26.90 -2.03
CA GLY A 19 6.07 -28.20 -2.69
C GLY A 19 6.28 -29.41 -1.76
N GLY A 20 6.31 -29.20 -0.44
CA GLY A 20 6.55 -30.21 0.59
C GLY A 20 8.02 -30.55 0.84
N ALA A 21 8.42 -30.76 2.10
CA ALA A 21 9.82 -31.01 2.49
C ALA A 21 10.46 -32.23 1.80
N LYS A 22 9.65 -33.20 1.36
CA LYS A 22 10.12 -34.43 0.70
C LYS A 22 10.91 -34.16 -0.59
N ILE A 23 10.51 -33.17 -1.40
CA ILE A 23 11.23 -32.85 -2.65
C ILE A 23 12.56 -32.16 -2.34
N ILE A 24 12.61 -31.31 -1.33
CA ILE A 24 13.86 -30.62 -0.92
C ILE A 24 14.84 -31.63 -0.35
N LEU A 25 14.36 -32.55 0.50
CA LEU A 25 15.15 -33.65 1.05
C LEU A 25 15.70 -34.58 -0.04
N GLN A 26 14.95 -34.81 -1.12
CA GLN A 26 15.41 -35.60 -2.27
C GLN A 26 16.64 -34.99 -2.96
N TYR A 27 16.71 -33.65 -2.99
CA TYR A 27 17.80 -32.88 -3.59
C TYR A 27 18.80 -32.33 -2.55
N ALA A 28 18.70 -32.73 -1.28
CA ALA A 28 19.64 -32.34 -0.24
C ALA A 28 21.06 -32.78 -0.58
N GLY A 29 22.02 -31.86 -0.47
CA GLY A 29 23.42 -32.06 -0.85
C GLY A 29 23.65 -32.20 -2.36
N LYS A 30 22.62 -32.01 -3.19
CA LYS A 30 22.67 -32.11 -4.66
C LYS A 30 22.30 -30.78 -5.29
N ASP A 31 22.55 -30.70 -6.59
CA ASP A 31 22.13 -29.58 -7.42
C ASP A 31 20.63 -29.69 -7.77
N ALA A 32 19.86 -28.70 -7.33
CA ALA A 32 18.42 -28.62 -7.50
C ALA A 32 17.99 -27.68 -8.64
N THR A 33 18.94 -27.09 -9.38
CA THR A 33 18.67 -26.01 -10.36
C THR A 33 17.58 -26.41 -11.37
N GLU A 34 17.68 -27.60 -11.97
CA GLU A 34 16.74 -28.10 -12.98
C GLU A 34 15.32 -28.33 -12.44
N ALA A 35 15.20 -28.68 -11.15
CA ALA A 35 13.91 -28.89 -10.51
C ALA A 35 13.29 -27.58 -9.99
N TYR A 36 14.13 -26.59 -9.66
CA TYR A 36 13.73 -25.34 -9.02
C TYR A 36 13.38 -24.23 -10.02
N GLU A 37 14.26 -23.95 -10.99
CA GLU A 37 14.10 -22.80 -11.91
C GLU A 37 12.81 -22.76 -12.75
N PRO A 38 12.25 -23.91 -13.22
CA PRO A 38 11.05 -23.90 -14.05
C PRO A 38 9.78 -23.50 -13.31
N ILE A 39 9.74 -23.67 -11.99
CA ILE A 39 8.52 -23.48 -11.19
C ILE A 39 8.63 -22.33 -10.19
N HIS A 40 9.80 -21.71 -10.05
CA HIS A 40 10.02 -20.56 -9.16
C HIS A 40 10.45 -19.29 -9.93
N PRO A 41 10.03 -18.09 -9.48
CA PRO A 41 10.56 -16.83 -9.99
C PRO A 41 12.04 -16.64 -9.60
N ARG A 42 12.78 -15.82 -10.37
CA ARG A 42 14.24 -15.69 -10.21
C ARG A 42 14.66 -15.12 -8.85
N ASP A 43 13.81 -14.28 -8.27
CA ASP A 43 13.99 -13.64 -6.97
C ASP A 43 13.37 -14.46 -5.82
N ALA A 44 12.88 -15.68 -6.08
CA ALA A 44 12.25 -16.51 -5.07
C ALA A 44 13.19 -16.86 -3.92
N LEU A 45 14.46 -17.15 -4.20
CA LEU A 45 15.47 -17.41 -3.18
C LEU A 45 15.81 -16.12 -2.42
N ASP A 46 15.97 -15.00 -3.12
CA ASP A 46 16.28 -13.70 -2.49
C ASP A 46 15.13 -13.20 -1.59
N LYS A 47 13.89 -13.55 -1.92
CA LYS A 47 12.68 -13.17 -1.18
C LYS A 47 12.36 -14.11 -0.01
N ASN A 48 12.69 -15.39 -0.13
CA ASN A 48 12.19 -16.43 0.78
C ASN A 48 13.28 -17.19 1.54
N LEU A 49 14.55 -17.02 1.18
CA LEU A 49 15.69 -17.60 1.89
C LEU A 49 16.43 -16.46 2.61
N PRO A 50 16.61 -16.51 3.95
CA PRO A 50 17.33 -15.47 4.68
C PRO A 50 18.77 -15.27 4.16
N PRO A 51 19.32 -14.04 4.19
CA PRO A 51 20.68 -13.75 3.73
C PRO A 51 21.76 -14.65 4.35
N GLU A 52 21.62 -15.02 5.62
CA GLU A 52 22.54 -15.93 6.31
C GLU A 52 22.54 -17.36 5.75
N LYS A 53 21.57 -17.73 4.90
CA LYS A 53 21.49 -19.02 4.22
C LYS A 53 21.99 -18.97 2.78
N HIS A 54 22.34 -17.79 2.26
CA HIS A 54 23.08 -17.64 1.01
C HIS A 54 24.57 -17.87 1.28
N LEU A 55 25.00 -19.14 1.30
CA LEU A 55 26.36 -19.56 1.65
C LEU A 55 27.46 -19.11 0.67
N GLY A 56 27.10 -18.35 -0.37
CA GLY A 56 28.02 -17.83 -1.38
C GLY A 56 28.11 -18.70 -2.63
N GLU A 57 29.11 -18.39 -3.46
CA GLU A 57 29.35 -19.11 -4.71
C GLU A 57 29.88 -20.52 -4.46
N LEU A 58 29.54 -21.43 -5.37
CA LEU A 58 30.02 -22.81 -5.33
C LEU A 58 31.52 -22.82 -5.66
N GLU A 59 32.32 -23.49 -4.82
CA GLU A 59 33.74 -23.74 -5.07
C GLU A 59 34.00 -24.27 -6.48
N ALA A 60 35.06 -23.77 -7.15
CA ALA A 60 35.32 -24.01 -8.57
C ALA A 60 35.39 -25.51 -8.94
N SER A 61 35.98 -26.33 -8.06
CA SER A 61 36.07 -27.79 -8.24
C SER A 61 34.70 -28.47 -8.18
N ALA A 62 33.85 -28.09 -7.23
CA ALA A 62 32.49 -28.62 -7.09
C ALA A 62 31.57 -28.16 -8.23
N ALA A 63 31.77 -26.94 -8.75
CA ALA A 63 31.10 -26.47 -9.96
C ALA A 63 31.52 -27.29 -11.19
N GLN A 64 32.79 -27.66 -11.31
CA GLN A 64 33.32 -28.51 -12.39
C GLN A 64 32.80 -29.95 -12.30
N ASP A 65 32.71 -30.52 -11.10
CA ASP A 65 32.15 -31.85 -10.87
C ASP A 65 30.65 -31.89 -11.20
N LEU A 66 29.90 -30.84 -10.84
CA LEU A 66 28.50 -30.68 -11.23
C LEU A 66 28.34 -30.54 -12.74
N ASP A 67 29.21 -29.78 -13.41
CA ASP A 67 29.16 -29.62 -14.87
C ASP A 67 29.50 -30.94 -15.60
N ASN A 68 30.47 -31.69 -15.08
CA ASN A 68 30.80 -33.04 -15.56
C ASN A 68 29.65 -34.03 -15.33
N ALA A 69 29.00 -33.99 -14.15
CA ALA A 69 27.85 -34.84 -13.84
C ALA A 69 26.63 -34.50 -14.70
N ARG A 70 26.39 -33.21 -15.00
CA ARG A 70 25.35 -32.76 -15.92
C ARG A 70 25.61 -33.23 -17.35
N ARG A 71 26.85 -33.13 -17.83
CA ARG A 71 27.26 -33.61 -19.17
C ARG A 71 27.14 -35.14 -19.32
N ASN A 72 27.38 -35.88 -18.24
CA ASN A 72 27.32 -37.34 -18.22
C ASN A 72 25.95 -37.90 -17.79
N LYS A 73 24.96 -37.03 -17.48
CA LYS A 73 23.61 -37.45 -17.09
C LYS A 73 22.93 -38.15 -18.27
N LYS A 74 22.55 -39.41 -18.07
CA LYS A 74 21.85 -40.20 -19.08
C LYS A 74 20.45 -39.61 -19.27
N LYS A 75 20.17 -39.08 -20.46
CA LYS A 75 18.86 -38.52 -20.81
C LYS A 75 17.79 -39.61 -20.68
N SER A 76 16.64 -39.23 -20.14
CA SER A 76 15.45 -40.07 -20.11
C SER A 76 14.94 -40.32 -21.53
N ALA A 77 14.18 -41.40 -21.72
CA ALA A 77 13.53 -41.67 -22.99
C ALA A 77 12.62 -40.51 -23.46
N ASP A 78 12.02 -39.80 -22.51
CA ASP A 78 11.17 -38.64 -22.79
C ASP A 78 11.96 -37.43 -23.28
N GLU A 79 13.11 -37.14 -22.67
CA GLU A 79 14.02 -36.07 -23.10
C GLU A 79 14.58 -36.36 -24.49
N ILE A 80 14.99 -37.60 -24.77
CA ILE A 80 15.48 -38.02 -26.09
C ILE A 80 14.39 -37.86 -27.15
N ARG A 81 13.15 -38.27 -26.83
CA ARG A 81 11.98 -38.06 -27.69
C ARG A 81 11.74 -36.58 -27.95
N ALA A 82 11.63 -35.77 -26.90
CA ALA A 82 11.33 -34.34 -26.99
C ALA A 82 12.39 -33.61 -27.84
N GLU A 83 13.68 -33.89 -27.65
CA GLU A 83 14.76 -33.32 -28.47
C GLU A 83 14.67 -33.73 -29.93
N ARG A 84 14.43 -35.02 -30.20
CA ARG A 84 14.25 -35.54 -31.57
C ARG A 84 13.05 -34.88 -32.25
N GLU A 85 11.91 -34.80 -31.58
CA GLU A 85 10.70 -34.22 -32.14
C GLU A 85 10.82 -32.69 -32.28
N GLN A 86 11.54 -32.02 -31.36
CA GLN A 86 11.85 -30.59 -31.46
C GLN A 86 12.73 -30.30 -32.69
N ALA A 87 13.68 -31.17 -33.01
CA ALA A 87 14.52 -31.06 -34.22
C ALA A 87 13.75 -31.37 -35.51
N ASN A 88 12.73 -32.24 -35.44
CA ASN A 88 11.94 -32.68 -36.60
C ASN A 88 10.57 -31.98 -36.71
N LYS A 89 10.31 -30.95 -35.90
CA LYS A 89 9.01 -30.27 -35.92
C LYS A 89 8.77 -29.61 -37.28
N PRO A 90 7.53 -29.63 -37.78
CA PRO A 90 7.21 -28.97 -39.03
C PRO A 90 7.43 -27.45 -38.93
N PRO A 91 7.74 -26.77 -40.05
CA PRO A 91 7.82 -25.32 -40.08
C PRO A 91 6.46 -24.71 -39.71
N LEU A 92 6.47 -23.51 -39.11
CA LEU A 92 5.24 -22.83 -38.68
C LEU A 92 4.23 -22.62 -39.82
N SER A 93 4.69 -22.50 -41.07
CA SER A 93 3.83 -22.40 -42.26
C SER A 93 2.97 -23.65 -42.51
N HIS A 94 3.29 -24.79 -41.91
CA HIS A 94 2.50 -26.02 -41.99
C HIS A 94 1.49 -26.17 -40.85
N ILE A 95 1.47 -25.22 -39.90
CA ILE A 95 0.52 -25.20 -38.79
C ILE A 95 -0.64 -24.29 -39.20
N ILE A 96 -1.74 -24.89 -39.65
CA ILE A 96 -2.83 -24.16 -40.29
C ILE A 96 -3.94 -23.85 -39.27
N ASN A 97 -4.06 -24.66 -38.22
CA ASN A 97 -5.05 -24.48 -37.16
C ASN A 97 -4.48 -24.80 -35.76
N LEU A 98 -5.28 -24.52 -34.72
CA LEU A 98 -4.89 -24.75 -33.33
C LEU A 98 -4.73 -26.25 -32.98
N HIS A 99 -5.43 -27.15 -33.68
CA HIS A 99 -5.29 -28.59 -33.50
C HIS A 99 -3.93 -29.09 -33.99
N ASP A 100 -3.46 -28.60 -35.14
CA ASP A 100 -2.11 -28.89 -35.66
C ASP A 100 -1.04 -28.46 -34.63
N MET A 101 -1.19 -27.26 -34.06
CA MET A 101 -0.30 -26.76 -33.00
C MET A 101 -0.32 -27.69 -31.77
N ALA A 102 -1.50 -28.12 -31.33
CA ALA A 102 -1.64 -29.02 -30.20
C ALA A 102 -1.02 -30.40 -30.46
N GLN A 103 -1.14 -30.93 -31.68
CA GLN A 103 -0.52 -32.19 -32.09
C GLN A 103 1.01 -32.10 -32.08
N VAL A 104 1.58 -30.99 -32.55
CA VAL A 104 3.02 -30.75 -32.49
C VAL A 104 3.47 -30.59 -31.04
N ALA A 105 2.75 -29.82 -30.23
CA ALA A 105 3.04 -29.64 -28.81
C ALA A 105 3.05 -30.98 -28.05
N ARG A 106 2.12 -31.90 -28.35
CA ARG A 106 2.08 -33.25 -27.78
C ARG A 106 3.36 -34.05 -28.04
N LYS A 107 3.97 -33.89 -29.22
CA LYS A 107 5.21 -34.58 -29.61
C LYS A 107 6.47 -33.90 -29.11
N VAL A 108 6.46 -32.57 -29.02
CA VAL A 108 7.64 -31.75 -28.72
C VAL A 108 7.83 -31.51 -27.23
N LEU A 109 6.74 -31.29 -26.49
CA LEU A 109 6.83 -30.95 -25.07
C LEU A 109 7.18 -32.19 -24.24
N PRO A 110 7.95 -32.03 -23.14
CA PRO A 110 8.08 -33.08 -22.13
C PRO A 110 6.70 -33.55 -21.66
N TYR A 111 6.57 -34.84 -21.35
CA TYR A 111 5.28 -35.42 -20.96
C TYR A 111 4.64 -34.66 -19.78
N LYS A 112 5.45 -34.29 -18.78
CA LYS A 112 5.03 -33.49 -17.63
C LYS A 112 4.43 -32.14 -18.03
N ALA A 113 5.05 -31.43 -18.97
CA ALA A 113 4.59 -30.13 -19.41
C ALA A 113 3.30 -30.23 -20.23
N PHE A 114 3.25 -31.20 -21.15
CA PHE A 114 2.05 -31.44 -21.95
C PHE A 114 0.86 -31.86 -21.07
N ALA A 115 1.07 -32.77 -20.12
CA ALA A 115 0.03 -33.20 -19.20
C ALA A 115 -0.54 -32.01 -18.39
N TYR A 116 0.30 -31.07 -17.94
CA TYR A 116 -0.19 -29.87 -17.25
C TYR A 116 -1.04 -28.98 -18.17
N PHE A 117 -0.56 -28.69 -19.39
CA PHE A 117 -1.28 -27.78 -20.30
C PHE A 117 -2.54 -28.38 -20.94
N ALA A 118 -2.60 -29.70 -21.06
CA ALA A 118 -3.67 -30.40 -21.79
C ALA A 118 -4.70 -31.09 -20.89
N SER A 119 -4.55 -31.03 -19.56
CA SER A 119 -5.50 -31.64 -18.61
C SER A 119 -6.49 -30.62 -18.05
N ALA A 120 -7.54 -31.15 -17.42
CA ALA A 120 -8.52 -30.40 -16.66
C ALA A 120 -8.94 -31.19 -15.40
N SER A 121 -9.89 -30.65 -14.63
CA SER A 121 -10.38 -31.32 -13.42
C SER A 121 -11.07 -32.66 -13.73
N ASP A 122 -10.85 -33.65 -12.87
CA ASP A 122 -11.48 -34.97 -12.87
C ASP A 122 -11.40 -35.66 -14.25
N ASP A 123 -12.54 -36.05 -14.81
CA ASP A 123 -12.66 -36.76 -16.09
C ASP A 123 -12.62 -35.81 -17.31
N GLU A 124 -12.23 -34.54 -17.12
CA GLU A 124 -12.12 -33.48 -18.14
C GLU A 124 -13.42 -33.17 -18.91
N LEU A 125 -14.57 -33.70 -18.45
CA LEU A 125 -15.88 -33.58 -19.09
C LEU A 125 -16.26 -32.11 -19.34
N THR A 126 -16.03 -31.23 -18.36
CA THR A 126 -16.33 -29.80 -18.48
C THR A 126 -15.54 -29.14 -19.59
N THR A 127 -14.26 -29.47 -19.75
CA THR A 127 -13.42 -28.91 -20.82
C THR A 127 -13.90 -29.37 -22.20
N HIS A 128 -14.26 -30.65 -22.33
CA HIS A 128 -14.81 -31.18 -23.58
C HIS A 128 -16.18 -30.57 -23.90
N GLU A 129 -17.08 -30.43 -22.93
CA GLU A 129 -18.39 -29.82 -23.14
C GLU A 129 -18.30 -28.32 -23.43
N ASN A 130 -17.35 -27.60 -22.83
CA ASN A 130 -17.09 -26.19 -23.16
C ASN A 130 -16.70 -26.03 -24.65
N ALA A 131 -15.83 -26.91 -25.16
CA ALA A 131 -15.46 -26.90 -26.58
C ALA A 131 -16.65 -27.29 -27.49
N ARG A 132 -17.40 -28.34 -27.11
CA ARG A 132 -18.60 -28.79 -27.85
C ARG A 132 -19.73 -27.77 -27.82
N ALA A 133 -19.84 -26.92 -26.81
CA ALA A 133 -20.90 -25.93 -26.73
C ALA A 133 -20.91 -25.02 -27.98
N PHE A 134 -19.75 -24.72 -28.54
CA PHE A 134 -19.63 -23.91 -29.77
C PHE A 134 -20.15 -24.62 -31.03
N SER A 135 -20.13 -25.96 -31.09
CA SER A 135 -20.67 -26.69 -32.24
C SER A 135 -22.20 -26.68 -32.29
N ARG A 136 -22.85 -26.15 -31.26
CA ARG A 136 -24.31 -25.94 -31.20
C ARG A 136 -24.76 -24.67 -31.90
N PHE A 137 -23.82 -23.78 -32.27
CA PHE A 137 -24.11 -22.54 -32.98
C PHE A 137 -23.78 -22.68 -34.46
N PHE A 138 -24.77 -22.44 -35.31
CA PHE A 138 -24.62 -22.47 -36.76
C PHE A 138 -24.76 -21.05 -37.32
N PHE A 139 -23.84 -20.65 -38.17
CA PHE A 139 -23.95 -19.37 -38.89
C PHE A 139 -24.88 -19.53 -40.08
N HIS A 140 -25.74 -18.53 -40.30
CA HIS A 140 -26.50 -18.39 -41.54
C HIS A 140 -25.76 -17.42 -42.46
N PRO A 141 -24.91 -17.91 -43.39
CA PRO A 141 -24.16 -17.05 -44.27
C PRO A 141 -25.10 -16.31 -45.21
N ARG A 142 -24.84 -15.01 -45.43
CA ARG A 142 -25.53 -14.21 -46.44
C ARG A 142 -24.65 -14.12 -47.69
N VAL A 143 -25.23 -14.41 -48.84
CA VAL A 143 -24.56 -14.31 -50.14
C VAL A 143 -24.63 -12.89 -50.73
N LEU A 144 -23.79 -12.59 -51.71
CA LEU A 144 -23.74 -11.31 -52.46
C LEU A 144 -23.48 -10.06 -51.59
N ARG A 145 -22.57 -10.16 -50.62
CA ARG A 145 -22.07 -9.00 -49.85
C ARG A 145 -20.70 -8.56 -50.38
N PRO A 146 -20.42 -7.25 -50.48
CA PRO A 146 -19.07 -6.77 -50.80
C PRO A 146 -18.15 -7.05 -49.60
N LEU A 147 -17.25 -8.03 -49.73
CA LEU A 147 -16.35 -8.52 -48.67
C LEU A 147 -14.87 -8.28 -48.96
N SER A 148 -14.54 -7.34 -49.85
CA SER A 148 -13.15 -7.08 -50.24
C SER A 148 -12.27 -6.60 -49.07
N ASN A 149 -12.89 -6.07 -48.01
CA ASN A 149 -12.20 -5.62 -46.80
C ASN A 149 -12.95 -6.14 -45.56
N CYS A 150 -12.32 -7.05 -44.81
CA CYS A 150 -12.78 -7.50 -43.51
C CYS A 150 -11.75 -7.07 -42.46
N ASP A 151 -12.16 -6.27 -41.48
CA ASP A 151 -11.32 -5.90 -40.33
C ASP A 151 -11.76 -6.70 -39.10
N PRO A 152 -10.97 -7.68 -38.63
CA PRO A 152 -11.28 -8.45 -37.43
C PRO A 152 -10.90 -7.71 -36.14
N SER A 153 -10.32 -6.51 -36.23
CA SER A 153 -9.91 -5.76 -35.05
C SER A 153 -11.12 -5.32 -34.22
N THR A 154 -10.90 -5.23 -32.92
CA THR A 154 -11.94 -4.82 -31.97
C THR A 154 -11.31 -4.06 -30.81
N THR A 155 -12.14 -3.67 -29.84
CA THR A 155 -11.69 -3.12 -28.58
C THR A 155 -12.11 -4.06 -27.45
N ILE A 156 -11.14 -4.51 -26.64
CA ILE A 156 -11.39 -5.33 -25.45
C ILE A 156 -11.00 -4.49 -24.24
N LEU A 157 -11.98 -4.18 -23.38
CA LEU A 157 -11.82 -3.31 -22.21
C LEU A 157 -11.17 -1.94 -22.50
N GLY A 158 -11.52 -1.33 -23.63
CA GLY A 158 -11.00 -0.01 -24.03
C GLY A 158 -9.65 -0.04 -24.76
N TYR A 159 -9.00 -1.21 -24.89
CA TYR A 159 -7.76 -1.37 -25.62
C TYR A 159 -8.00 -1.98 -27.00
N LYS A 160 -7.33 -1.43 -28.00
CA LYS A 160 -7.39 -1.96 -29.37
C LYS A 160 -6.75 -3.34 -29.41
N SER A 161 -7.47 -4.31 -29.99
CA SER A 161 -7.01 -5.67 -30.24
C SER A 161 -7.11 -5.96 -31.73
N ALA A 162 -6.12 -6.62 -32.31
CA ALA A 162 -6.12 -6.98 -33.73
C ALA A 162 -7.15 -8.07 -34.07
N LEU A 163 -7.59 -8.86 -33.08
CA LEU A 163 -8.59 -9.91 -33.19
C LEU A 163 -9.54 -9.88 -31.98
N PRO A 164 -10.75 -10.46 -32.07
CA PRO A 164 -11.70 -10.51 -30.95
C PRO A 164 -11.38 -11.64 -29.96
N ILE A 165 -10.11 -11.75 -29.59
CA ILE A 165 -9.59 -12.70 -28.61
C ILE A 165 -8.61 -11.98 -27.68
N PHE A 166 -8.42 -12.51 -26.48
CA PHE A 166 -7.36 -12.11 -25.57
C PHE A 166 -6.69 -13.36 -24.99
N VAL A 167 -5.46 -13.21 -24.50
CA VAL A 167 -4.73 -14.29 -23.84
C VAL A 167 -5.08 -14.28 -22.35
N SER A 168 -5.74 -15.34 -21.88
CA SER A 168 -6.02 -15.55 -20.46
C SER A 168 -4.73 -15.73 -19.66
N ALA A 169 -4.75 -15.41 -18.37
CA ALA A 169 -3.62 -15.67 -17.49
C ALA A 169 -3.31 -17.18 -17.46
N SER A 170 -2.05 -17.55 -17.70
CA SER A 170 -1.56 -18.93 -17.63
C SER A 170 -0.30 -18.95 -16.78
N GLY A 171 -0.28 -19.82 -15.76
CA GLY A 171 0.89 -20.05 -14.93
C GLY A 171 1.79 -21.16 -15.49
N LEU A 172 3.00 -21.28 -14.93
CA LEU A 172 3.95 -22.36 -15.20
C LEU A 172 4.30 -22.56 -16.68
N ALA A 173 4.26 -21.51 -17.50
CA ALA A 173 4.61 -21.60 -18.91
C ALA A 173 6.08 -22.01 -19.13
N LYS A 174 6.92 -21.81 -18.11
CA LYS A 174 8.30 -22.29 -18.05
C LYS A 174 8.46 -23.82 -18.13
N LEU A 175 7.42 -24.58 -17.79
CA LEU A 175 7.40 -26.03 -18.00
C LEU A 175 7.53 -26.40 -19.49
N GLY A 176 6.96 -25.58 -20.37
CA GLY A 176 6.96 -25.82 -21.82
C GLY A 176 8.04 -25.08 -22.60
N HIS A 177 8.54 -23.97 -22.07
CA HIS A 177 9.53 -23.15 -22.76
C HIS A 177 10.36 -22.32 -21.77
N PRO A 178 11.70 -22.20 -21.91
CA PRO A 178 12.56 -21.52 -20.94
C PRO A 178 12.19 -20.04 -20.68
N ASP A 179 11.67 -19.33 -21.68
CA ASP A 179 11.18 -17.95 -21.52
C ASP A 179 9.80 -17.84 -20.82
N GLY A 180 9.08 -18.94 -20.65
CA GLY A 180 7.78 -19.00 -19.99
C GLY A 180 6.76 -17.98 -20.51
N GLU A 181 6.12 -17.28 -19.58
CA GLU A 181 5.05 -16.32 -19.82
C GLU A 181 5.55 -15.12 -20.64
N LYS A 182 6.86 -14.82 -20.62
CA LYS A 182 7.46 -13.78 -21.47
C LYS A 182 7.32 -14.11 -22.94
N ASN A 183 7.40 -15.40 -23.30
CA ASN A 183 7.23 -15.83 -24.69
C ASN A 183 5.79 -15.60 -25.17
N ILE A 184 4.82 -15.88 -24.30
CA ILE A 184 3.39 -15.64 -24.54
C ILE A 184 3.12 -14.15 -24.72
N ALA A 185 3.62 -13.31 -23.80
CA ALA A 185 3.48 -11.86 -23.87
C ALA A 185 4.11 -11.26 -25.14
N ARG A 186 5.30 -11.73 -25.55
CA ARG A 186 5.94 -11.32 -26.82
C ARG A 186 5.12 -11.73 -28.03
N GLY A 187 4.55 -12.94 -28.02
CA GLY A 187 3.69 -13.44 -29.08
C GLY A 187 2.44 -12.58 -29.23
N ALA A 188 1.72 -12.35 -28.13
CA ALA A 188 0.51 -11.52 -28.08
C ALA A 188 0.80 -10.07 -28.49
N GLY A 189 1.89 -9.48 -27.98
CA GLY A 189 2.29 -8.11 -28.33
C GLY A 189 2.63 -7.94 -29.82
N ARG A 190 3.34 -8.91 -30.43
CA ARG A 190 3.67 -8.88 -31.87
C ARG A 190 2.44 -8.96 -32.76
N THR A 191 1.37 -9.60 -32.30
CA THR A 191 0.12 -9.77 -33.06
C THR A 191 -0.96 -8.78 -32.65
N GLY A 192 -0.68 -7.86 -31.72
CA GLY A 192 -1.63 -6.85 -31.25
C GLY A 192 -2.79 -7.43 -30.43
N ILE A 193 -2.54 -8.51 -29.67
CA ILE A 193 -3.51 -9.18 -28.79
C ILE A 193 -3.22 -8.84 -27.32
N ILE A 194 -4.28 -8.63 -26.54
CA ILE A 194 -4.21 -8.23 -25.12
C ILE A 194 -4.01 -9.45 -24.20
N GLN A 195 -3.29 -9.26 -23.09
CA GLN A 195 -3.19 -10.20 -21.96
C GLN A 195 -3.63 -9.46 -20.68
N MET A 196 -4.56 -10.01 -19.88
CA MET A 196 -5.17 -9.31 -18.73
C MET A 196 -4.87 -9.94 -17.37
N THR A 197 -4.57 -9.09 -16.37
CA THR A 197 -4.47 -9.43 -14.95
C THR A 197 -5.67 -8.91 -14.14
N ARG A 198 -5.93 -9.47 -12.94
CA ARG A 198 -7.00 -9.00 -12.02
C ARG A 198 -6.87 -7.52 -11.67
N ALA A 199 -5.64 -7.04 -11.44
CA ALA A 199 -5.38 -5.65 -11.10
C ALA A 199 -5.75 -4.70 -12.27
N GLU A 200 -5.45 -5.08 -13.51
CA GLU A 200 -5.82 -4.30 -14.69
C GLU A 200 -7.34 -4.28 -14.90
N ARG A 201 -8.05 -5.36 -14.58
CA ARG A 201 -9.53 -5.40 -14.62
C ARG A 201 -10.15 -4.44 -13.61
N GLU A 202 -9.72 -4.46 -12.34
CA GLU A 202 -10.24 -3.53 -11.33
C GLU A 202 -9.88 -2.08 -11.64
N GLN A 203 -8.68 -1.85 -12.21
CA GLN A 203 -8.25 -0.54 -12.67
C GLN A 203 -9.12 -0.03 -13.85
N ALA A 204 -9.52 -0.90 -14.77
CA ALA A 204 -10.41 -0.57 -15.88
C ALA A 204 -11.86 -0.32 -15.43
N ASN A 205 -12.31 -0.96 -14.35
CA ASN A 205 -13.68 -0.87 -13.84
C ASN A 205 -13.87 0.19 -12.75
N LYS A 206 -12.90 1.10 -12.55
CA LYS A 206 -13.05 2.21 -11.61
C LYS A 206 -14.25 3.07 -11.98
N PRO A 207 -15.14 3.44 -11.03
CA PRO A 207 -16.20 4.38 -11.33
C PRO A 207 -15.62 5.75 -11.74
N PRO A 208 -16.32 6.54 -12.55
CA PRO A 208 -15.88 7.90 -12.86
C PRO A 208 -15.81 8.74 -11.57
N LEU A 209 -14.87 9.69 -11.50
CA LEU A 209 -14.68 10.56 -10.33
C LEU A 209 -15.93 11.34 -9.92
N SER A 210 -16.85 11.58 -10.86
CA SER A 210 -18.17 12.20 -10.59
C SER A 210 -19.03 11.36 -9.64
N HIS A 211 -18.89 10.03 -9.64
CA HIS A 211 -19.64 9.11 -8.78
C HIS A 211 -19.06 8.96 -7.37
N ILE A 212 -17.85 9.47 -7.12
CA ILE A 212 -17.27 9.51 -5.78
C ILE A 212 -17.93 10.66 -5.02
N ILE A 213 -18.79 10.34 -4.05
CA ILE A 213 -19.58 11.34 -3.31
C ILE A 213 -18.86 11.74 -2.03
N ASN A 214 -18.16 10.80 -1.40
CA ASN A 214 -17.50 10.99 -0.11
C ASN A 214 -16.14 10.26 0.00
N LEU A 215 -15.42 10.48 1.10
CA LEU A 215 -14.10 9.87 1.34
C LEU A 215 -14.15 8.34 1.53
N HIS A 216 -15.27 7.79 2.01
CA HIS A 216 -15.47 6.36 2.15
C HIS A 216 -15.59 5.68 0.78
N ASP A 217 -16.31 6.28 -0.18
CA ASP A 217 -16.37 5.77 -1.56
C ASP A 217 -14.97 5.69 -2.18
N MET A 218 -14.14 6.72 -1.94
CA MET A 218 -12.74 6.73 -2.39
C MET A 218 -11.94 5.58 -1.75
N ALA A 219 -12.09 5.34 -0.45
CA ALA A 219 -11.44 4.25 0.25
C ALA A 219 -11.90 2.86 -0.27
N GLN A 220 -13.19 2.71 -0.59
CA GLN A 220 -13.72 1.47 -1.18
C GLN A 220 -13.15 1.20 -2.57
N VAL A 221 -13.00 2.22 -3.42
CA VAL A 221 -12.32 2.06 -4.71
C VAL A 221 -10.85 1.69 -4.49
N ALA A 222 -10.15 2.43 -3.63
CA ALA A 222 -8.74 2.14 -3.33
C ALA A 222 -8.52 0.70 -2.87
N ARG A 223 -9.41 0.15 -2.02
CA ARG A 223 -9.37 -1.25 -1.59
C ARG A 223 -9.42 -2.25 -2.75
N LYS A 224 -10.11 -1.94 -3.85
CA LYS A 224 -10.27 -2.84 -5.00
C LYS A 224 -9.08 -2.77 -5.96
N VAL A 225 -8.47 -1.59 -6.10
CA VAL A 225 -7.44 -1.34 -7.13
C VAL A 225 -6.01 -1.39 -6.61
N LEU A 226 -5.81 -1.23 -5.30
CA LEU A 226 -4.50 -1.32 -4.70
C LEU A 226 -3.99 -2.77 -4.67
N PRO A 227 -2.67 -2.98 -4.85
CA PRO A 227 -2.03 -4.23 -4.45
C PRO A 227 -2.34 -4.54 -2.98
N TYR A 228 -2.59 -5.81 -2.66
CA TYR A 228 -3.01 -6.22 -1.31
C TYR A 228 -2.07 -5.70 -0.21
N LYS A 229 -0.76 -5.86 -0.41
CA LYS A 229 0.27 -5.37 0.52
C LYS A 229 0.22 -3.85 0.72
N ALA A 230 0.02 -3.09 -0.35
CA ALA A 230 -0.10 -1.64 -0.28
C ALA A 230 -1.34 -1.22 0.52
N PHE A 231 -2.48 -1.87 0.26
CA PHE A 231 -3.71 -1.63 1.03
C PHE A 231 -3.54 -2.01 2.50
N ALA A 232 -2.96 -3.17 2.81
CA ALA A 232 -2.69 -3.62 4.17
C ALA A 232 -1.79 -2.62 4.92
N TYR A 233 -0.73 -2.14 4.30
CA TYR A 233 0.15 -1.12 4.88
C TYR A 233 -0.59 0.18 5.20
N PHE A 234 -1.38 0.71 4.26
CA PHE A 234 -2.12 1.97 4.46
C PHE A 234 -3.30 1.83 5.45
N ALA A 235 -4.03 0.71 5.40
CA ALA A 235 -5.21 0.49 6.22
C ALA A 235 -4.88 0.06 7.65
N SER A 236 -3.74 -0.61 7.86
CA SER A 236 -3.35 -1.11 9.18
C SER A 236 -3.23 -0.03 10.25
N ALA A 237 -3.52 -0.47 11.48
CA ALA A 237 -3.30 0.21 12.75
C ALA A 237 -2.69 -0.79 13.75
N SER A 238 -2.36 -0.35 14.95
CA SER A 238 -1.75 -1.23 15.96
C SER A 238 -2.75 -2.19 16.57
N ASP A 239 -2.27 -3.40 16.88
CA ASP A 239 -2.97 -4.47 17.59
C ASP A 239 -4.37 -4.71 16.98
N ASP A 240 -5.41 -4.60 17.80
CA ASP A 240 -6.82 -4.79 17.43
C ASP A 240 -7.42 -3.63 16.60
N GLU A 241 -6.62 -2.66 16.18
CA GLU A 241 -7.03 -1.46 15.43
C GLU A 241 -8.07 -0.59 16.19
N LEU A 242 -8.23 -0.78 17.51
CA LEU A 242 -9.23 -0.08 18.33
C LEU A 242 -9.05 1.44 18.27
N THR A 243 -7.83 1.94 18.49
CA THR A 243 -7.54 3.38 18.50
C THR A 243 -7.91 4.04 17.17
N THR A 244 -7.68 3.38 16.02
CA THR A 244 -8.05 4.00 14.72
C THR A 244 -9.57 4.10 14.54
N HIS A 245 -10.33 3.12 15.05
CA HIS A 245 -11.79 3.18 15.04
C HIS A 245 -12.32 4.21 16.03
N GLU A 246 -11.69 4.29 17.20
CA GLU A 246 -12.07 5.18 18.29
C GLU A 246 -11.80 6.65 17.94
N ASN A 247 -10.70 6.94 17.23
CA ASN A 247 -10.45 8.25 16.62
C ASN A 247 -11.62 8.76 15.78
N ALA A 248 -12.17 7.91 14.91
CA ALA A 248 -13.31 8.27 14.07
C ALA A 248 -14.61 8.35 14.90
N ARG A 249 -14.81 7.41 15.82
CA ARG A 249 -16.00 7.35 16.66
C ARG A 249 -16.11 8.57 17.58
N ALA A 250 -15.01 9.12 18.07
CA ALA A 250 -15.01 10.26 18.98
C ALA A 250 -15.78 11.47 18.45
N PHE A 251 -15.73 11.74 17.15
CA PHE A 251 -16.49 12.84 16.54
C PHE A 251 -18.00 12.68 16.75
N SER A 252 -18.53 11.45 16.86
CA SER A 252 -19.95 11.19 17.13
C SER A 252 -20.42 11.58 18.54
N ARG A 253 -19.48 11.84 19.47
CA ARG A 253 -19.78 12.33 20.82
C ARG A 253 -20.03 13.85 20.88
N PHE A 254 -19.66 14.58 19.83
CA PHE A 254 -19.79 16.03 19.73
C PHE A 254 -20.93 16.41 18.78
N PHE A 255 -21.81 17.29 19.25
CA PHE A 255 -22.99 17.75 18.53
C PHE A 255 -22.97 19.27 18.34
N PHE A 256 -23.44 19.71 17.20
CA PHE A 256 -23.50 21.13 16.88
C PHE A 256 -24.67 21.83 17.57
N HIS A 257 -24.48 23.12 17.86
CA HIS A 257 -25.52 24.04 18.29
C HIS A 257 -25.68 25.15 17.24
N PRO A 258 -26.46 24.89 16.17
CA PRO A 258 -26.63 25.83 15.07
C PRO A 258 -27.19 27.18 15.51
N ARG A 259 -26.68 28.26 14.90
CA ARG A 259 -27.17 29.62 15.11
C ARG A 259 -27.99 30.06 13.89
N VAL A 260 -29.28 30.30 14.12
CA VAL A 260 -30.24 30.69 13.07
C VAL A 260 -30.27 32.21 12.85
N LEU A 261 -30.90 32.64 11.75
CA LEU A 261 -31.09 34.07 11.38
C LEU A 261 -29.77 34.87 11.24
N ARG A 262 -28.70 34.22 10.77
CA ARG A 262 -27.43 34.87 10.43
C ARG A 262 -27.30 35.11 8.92
N PRO A 263 -26.65 36.20 8.47
CA PRO A 263 -26.39 36.44 7.05
C PRO A 263 -25.26 35.52 6.55
N LEU A 264 -25.57 34.65 5.57
CA LEU A 264 -24.69 33.55 5.12
C LEU A 264 -24.49 33.49 3.60
N SER A 265 -24.84 34.56 2.87
CA SER A 265 -24.68 34.63 1.42
C SER A 265 -23.22 34.44 0.98
N ASN A 266 -22.28 35.03 1.73
CA ASN A 266 -20.85 35.03 1.42
C ASN A 266 -20.04 34.33 2.51
N CYS A 267 -20.02 32.98 2.51
CA CYS A 267 -19.17 32.20 3.40
C CYS A 267 -17.76 32.05 2.82
N ASP A 268 -16.74 32.10 3.67
CA ASP A 268 -15.33 31.89 3.31
C ASP A 268 -14.70 30.87 4.28
N PRO A 269 -14.38 29.65 3.82
CA PRO A 269 -13.73 28.63 4.65
C PRO A 269 -12.20 28.81 4.71
N SER A 270 -11.63 29.83 4.06
CA SER A 270 -10.19 30.03 4.08
C SER A 270 -9.67 30.41 5.47
N THR A 271 -8.41 30.09 5.74
CA THR A 271 -7.71 30.40 7.00
C THR A 271 -6.22 30.57 6.73
N THR A 272 -5.43 30.77 7.78
CA THR A 272 -3.97 30.61 7.70
C THR A 272 -3.49 29.48 8.58
N ILE A 273 -2.37 28.85 8.22
CA ILE A 273 -1.73 27.76 8.94
C ILE A 273 -0.26 28.19 9.10
N LEU A 274 0.18 28.47 10.32
CA LEU A 274 1.50 29.08 10.62
C LEU A 274 1.73 30.38 9.83
N GLY A 275 0.69 31.20 9.69
CA GLY A 275 0.72 32.45 8.92
C GLY A 275 0.59 32.29 7.40
N TYR A 276 0.64 31.07 6.85
CA TYR A 276 0.48 30.84 5.41
C TYR A 276 -0.98 30.62 5.03
N LYS A 277 -1.44 31.23 3.93
CA LYS A 277 -2.82 31.10 3.45
C LYS A 277 -3.14 29.65 3.07
N SER A 278 -4.30 29.16 3.50
CA SER A 278 -4.89 27.89 3.10
C SER A 278 -6.35 28.11 2.69
N ALA A 279 -6.78 27.49 1.58
CA ALA A 279 -8.14 27.60 1.08
C ALA A 279 -9.18 26.96 2.02
N LEU A 280 -8.75 26.05 2.89
CA LEU A 280 -9.59 25.30 3.82
C LEU A 280 -8.82 25.07 5.14
N PRO A 281 -9.52 24.83 6.27
CA PRO A 281 -8.90 24.47 7.55
C PRO A 281 -8.49 22.99 7.59
N ILE A 282 -7.89 22.50 6.51
CA ILE A 282 -7.36 21.15 6.37
C ILE A 282 -5.95 21.19 5.76
N PHE A 283 -5.16 20.16 6.04
CA PHE A 283 -3.87 19.93 5.36
C PHE A 283 -3.66 18.42 5.11
N VAL A 284 -2.77 18.09 4.18
CA VAL A 284 -2.34 16.69 4.00
C VAL A 284 -1.33 16.34 5.08
N SER A 285 -1.69 15.42 5.99
CA SER A 285 -0.78 14.93 7.02
C SER A 285 0.28 14.01 6.40
N ALA A 286 1.47 13.97 6.99
CA ALA A 286 2.59 13.22 6.48
C ALA A 286 2.27 11.72 6.43
N SER A 287 2.51 11.12 5.26
CA SER A 287 2.37 9.68 5.03
C SER A 287 3.47 9.26 4.07
N GLY A 288 4.30 8.32 4.50
CA GLY A 288 5.38 7.77 3.68
C GLY A 288 4.88 6.73 2.67
N LEU A 289 5.79 6.31 1.78
CA LEU A 289 5.58 5.18 0.87
C LEU A 289 4.36 5.30 -0.08
N ALA A 290 4.00 6.50 -0.53
CA ALA A 290 2.91 6.68 -1.50
C ALA A 290 3.12 5.92 -2.83
N LYS A 291 4.37 5.59 -3.21
CA LYS A 291 4.66 4.77 -4.39
C LYS A 291 4.16 3.32 -4.31
N LEU A 292 3.83 2.84 -3.11
CA LEU A 292 3.12 1.56 -2.97
C LEU A 292 1.77 1.57 -3.68
N GLY A 293 1.13 2.75 -3.78
CA GLY A 293 -0.18 2.89 -4.38
C GLY A 293 -0.22 3.49 -5.78
N HIS A 294 0.79 4.28 -6.16
CA HIS A 294 0.85 4.89 -7.50
C HIS A 294 2.30 5.24 -7.88
N PRO A 295 2.75 5.01 -9.14
CA PRO A 295 4.13 5.30 -9.56
C PRO A 295 4.63 6.74 -9.26
N ASP A 296 3.78 7.75 -9.48
CA ASP A 296 4.07 9.16 -9.16
C ASP A 296 4.10 9.49 -7.64
N GLY A 297 3.58 8.60 -6.78
CA GLY A 297 3.59 8.74 -5.33
C GLY A 297 3.21 10.15 -4.82
N GLU A 298 4.09 10.72 -4.01
CA GLU A 298 3.87 12.00 -3.33
C GLU A 298 3.76 13.20 -4.30
N LYS A 299 4.22 13.09 -5.56
CA LYS A 299 4.01 14.14 -6.59
C LYS A 299 2.53 14.35 -6.90
N ASN A 300 1.71 13.29 -6.85
CA ASN A 300 0.27 13.43 -7.03
C ASN A 300 -0.37 14.28 -5.94
N ILE A 301 0.10 14.09 -4.70
CA ILE A 301 -0.37 14.84 -3.54
C ILE A 301 0.07 16.29 -3.65
N ALA A 302 1.34 16.54 -4.01
CA ALA A 302 1.86 17.89 -4.23
C ALA A 302 1.05 18.66 -5.28
N ARG A 303 0.81 18.04 -6.44
CA ARG A 303 0.03 18.67 -7.51
C ARG A 303 -1.42 18.92 -7.11
N GLY A 304 -2.05 17.96 -6.44
CA GLY A 304 -3.44 18.08 -6.01
C GLY A 304 -3.63 19.16 -4.95
N ALA A 305 -2.80 19.15 -3.90
CA ALA A 305 -2.81 20.14 -2.84
C ALA A 305 -2.58 21.57 -3.37
N GLY A 306 -1.61 21.73 -4.27
CA GLY A 306 -1.30 23.00 -4.91
C GLY A 306 -2.44 23.56 -5.76
N ARG A 307 -3.09 22.71 -6.57
CA ARG A 307 -4.23 23.12 -7.42
C ARG A 307 -5.46 23.56 -6.62
N THR A 308 -5.57 23.15 -5.36
CA THR A 308 -6.69 23.48 -4.48
C THR A 308 -6.30 24.44 -3.36
N GLY A 309 -5.05 24.90 -3.30
CA GLY A 309 -4.58 25.86 -2.32
C GLY A 309 -4.57 25.36 -0.87
N ILE A 310 -4.34 24.06 -0.64
CA ILE A 310 -4.10 23.52 0.71
C ILE A 310 -2.64 23.11 0.87
N ILE A 311 -2.18 23.02 2.12
CA ILE A 311 -0.78 22.70 2.44
C ILE A 311 -0.59 21.17 2.49
N GLN A 312 0.53 20.69 1.95
CA GLN A 312 1.00 19.32 2.12
C GLN A 312 2.14 19.27 3.15
N MET A 313 2.04 18.35 4.11
CA MET A 313 3.15 17.94 4.96
C MET A 313 3.81 16.68 4.38
N VAL A 314 5.11 16.76 4.10
CA VAL A 314 5.89 15.66 3.48
C VAL A 314 6.60 14.84 4.55
N SER A 315 6.55 13.52 4.45
CA SER A 315 7.19 12.61 5.41
C SER A 315 8.70 12.50 5.20
N SER A 316 9.45 12.31 6.28
CA SER A 316 10.86 11.87 6.21
C SER A 316 11.03 10.52 5.51
N ASN A 317 9.99 9.68 5.51
CA ASN A 317 9.97 8.36 4.88
C ASN A 317 9.14 8.37 3.58
N ALA A 318 9.12 9.50 2.87
CA ALA A 318 8.54 9.59 1.54
C ALA A 318 9.24 8.64 0.55
N SER A 319 8.51 8.18 -0.45
CA SER A 319 9.03 7.26 -1.48
C SER A 319 9.92 7.95 -2.52
N LEU A 320 9.83 9.27 -2.60
CA LEU A 320 10.52 10.14 -3.53
C LEU A 320 11.46 11.06 -2.76
N SER A 321 12.49 11.55 -3.44
CA SER A 321 13.36 12.56 -2.83
C SER A 321 12.57 13.85 -2.53
N TYR A 322 12.99 14.59 -1.50
CA TYR A 322 12.34 15.85 -1.13
C TYR A 322 12.40 16.87 -2.27
N ALA A 323 13.50 16.89 -3.03
CA ALA A 323 13.66 17.73 -4.21
C ALA A 323 12.65 17.39 -5.32
N GLU A 324 12.40 16.10 -5.56
CA GLU A 324 11.40 15.67 -6.55
C GLU A 324 9.97 16.05 -6.16
N ILE A 325 9.65 16.03 -4.87
CA ILE A 325 8.33 16.43 -4.36
C ILE A 325 8.19 17.96 -4.44
N ALA A 326 9.21 18.69 -3.98
CA ALA A 326 9.30 20.15 -4.08
C ALA A 326 9.22 20.63 -5.54
N GLY A 327 9.83 19.90 -6.49
CA GLY A 327 9.77 20.17 -7.92
C GLY A 327 8.41 19.88 -8.56
N ALA A 328 7.51 19.19 -7.88
CA ALA A 328 6.14 18.95 -8.34
C ALA A 328 5.12 20.01 -7.90
N ARG A 329 5.59 21.08 -7.24
CA ARG A 329 4.76 22.27 -6.96
C ARG A 329 4.15 22.80 -8.26
N VAL A 330 2.89 23.23 -8.19
CA VAL A 330 2.18 23.81 -9.33
C VAL A 330 2.35 25.33 -9.43
N ALA A 331 2.86 25.95 -8.37
CA ALA A 331 3.19 27.37 -8.30
C ALA A 331 4.42 27.59 -7.40
N PRO A 332 5.28 28.60 -7.66
CA PRO A 332 6.47 28.87 -6.86
C PRO A 332 6.19 29.17 -5.37
N ASP A 333 5.02 29.75 -5.09
CA ASP A 333 4.55 30.13 -3.75
C ASP A 333 3.77 29.01 -3.05
N GLN A 334 3.62 27.83 -3.67
CA GLN A 334 2.97 26.69 -3.04
C GLN A 334 3.72 26.24 -1.78
N VAL A 335 3.05 26.41 -0.63
CA VAL A 335 3.59 26.08 0.68
C VAL A 335 3.56 24.57 0.91
N MET A 336 4.67 24.06 1.44
CA MET A 336 4.81 22.68 1.94
C MET A 336 5.49 22.69 3.30
N PHE A 337 5.06 21.79 4.17
CA PHE A 337 5.71 21.52 5.45
C PHE A 337 6.44 20.19 5.40
N PHE A 338 7.33 19.97 6.36
CA PHE A 338 8.12 18.75 6.45
C PHE A 338 7.95 18.10 7.81
N GLN A 339 7.69 16.79 7.81
CA GLN A 339 7.67 15.98 9.00
C GLN A 339 9.03 15.32 9.19
N LEU A 340 9.65 15.58 10.34
CA LEU A 340 10.95 15.08 10.73
C LEU A 340 10.82 13.85 11.64
N TYR A 341 11.40 12.74 11.21
CA TYR A 341 11.91 11.71 12.11
C TYR A 341 13.37 12.07 12.39
N LYS A 342 13.69 12.40 13.64
CA LYS A 342 15.05 12.81 14.03
C LYS A 342 15.93 11.56 14.01
N ASN A 343 17.06 11.65 13.31
CA ASN A 343 18.07 10.60 13.35
C ASN A 343 18.84 10.66 14.67
N LYS A 344 19.27 9.51 15.21
CA LYS A 344 20.13 9.43 16.40
C LYS A 344 21.46 10.19 16.26
N ASN A 345 21.94 10.37 15.03
CA ASN A 345 23.08 11.23 14.72
C ASN A 345 22.60 12.65 14.38
N ASP A 346 22.93 13.60 15.26
CA ASP A 346 22.51 15.00 15.15
C ASP A 346 22.99 15.69 13.86
N ASP A 347 24.21 15.41 13.38
CA ASP A 347 24.70 15.99 12.13
C ASP A 347 23.88 15.54 10.93
N THR A 348 23.45 14.28 10.93
CA THR A 348 22.60 13.70 9.89
C THR A 348 21.21 14.32 9.92
N ALA A 349 20.64 14.46 11.11
CA ALA A 349 19.36 15.14 11.30
C ALA A 349 19.45 16.62 10.88
N ALA A 350 20.53 17.32 11.23
CA ALA A 350 20.75 18.72 10.87
C ALA A 350 20.94 18.92 9.36
N LYS A 351 21.66 18.03 8.67
CA LYS A 351 21.77 18.04 7.21
C LYS A 351 20.40 17.92 6.55
N ARG A 352 19.55 17.02 7.03
CA ARG A 352 18.17 16.84 6.52
C ARG A 352 17.34 18.10 6.71
N VAL A 353 17.39 18.73 7.88
CA VAL A 353 16.66 19.98 8.14
C VAL A 353 17.11 21.10 7.20
N ARG A 354 18.43 21.27 6.99
CA ARG A 354 18.98 22.28 6.08
C ARG A 354 18.59 22.00 4.62
N GLU A 355 18.58 20.74 4.20
CA GLU A 355 18.17 20.33 2.85
C GLU A 355 16.72 20.78 2.57
N VAL A 356 15.78 20.46 3.46
CA VAL A 356 14.38 20.84 3.26
C VAL A 356 14.16 22.35 3.37
N GLU A 357 14.92 23.04 4.22
CA GLU A 357 14.90 24.51 4.29
C GLU A 357 15.34 25.12 2.95
N GLN A 358 16.43 24.62 2.35
CA GLN A 358 16.92 25.05 1.03
C GLN A 358 15.93 24.77 -0.10
N LEU A 359 15.18 23.67 0.00
CA LEU A 359 14.11 23.31 -0.95
C LEU A 359 12.82 24.13 -0.76
N GLY A 360 12.81 25.07 0.19
CA GLY A 360 11.72 26.01 0.42
C GLY A 360 10.54 25.45 1.22
N TYR A 361 10.72 24.35 1.94
CA TYR A 361 9.76 23.93 2.96
C TYR A 361 9.66 24.99 4.06
N LYS A 362 8.49 25.10 4.70
CA LYS A 362 8.14 26.26 5.53
C LYS A 362 7.94 25.97 7.01
N ALA A 363 7.94 24.71 7.44
CA ALA A 363 7.80 24.31 8.83
C ALA A 363 8.34 22.89 9.05
N ILE A 364 8.77 22.60 10.29
CA ILE A 364 9.19 21.27 10.75
C ILE A 364 8.18 20.74 11.76
N PHE A 365 7.63 19.55 11.49
CA PHE A 365 6.82 18.78 12.42
C PHE A 365 7.66 17.62 12.93
N LEU A 366 8.22 17.74 14.13
CA LEU A 366 8.99 16.68 14.77
C LEU A 366 8.00 15.62 15.29
N THR A 367 8.07 14.41 14.75
CA THR A 367 7.22 13.30 15.21
C THR A 367 7.78 12.68 16.48
N VAL A 368 6.97 12.61 17.53
CA VAL A 368 7.37 12.10 18.86
C VAL A 368 6.52 10.90 19.33
N ASP A 369 5.49 10.50 18.58
CA ASP A 369 4.60 9.36 18.92
C ASP A 369 5.10 8.00 18.39
N ALA A 370 6.26 7.96 17.74
CA ALA A 370 6.79 6.76 17.11
C ALA A 370 8.29 6.49 17.39
N PRO A 371 8.73 6.50 18.67
CA PRO A 371 10.09 6.06 19.01
C PRO A 371 10.31 4.56 18.73
N PHE A 372 9.24 3.77 18.76
CA PHE A 372 9.24 2.35 18.39
C PHE A 372 8.13 2.08 17.35
N PRO A 373 8.27 1.07 16.48
CA PRO A 373 7.20 0.69 15.56
C PRO A 373 5.98 0.16 16.33
N GLY A 374 4.79 0.63 15.98
CA GLY A 374 3.55 0.00 16.46
C GLY A 374 3.34 -1.39 15.84
N ASN A 375 2.67 -2.27 16.60
CA ASN A 375 2.40 -3.66 16.19
C ASN A 375 1.28 -3.74 15.15
N ARG A 376 1.60 -3.56 13.87
CA ARG A 376 0.62 -3.51 12.77
C ARG A 376 0.35 -4.88 12.20
N GLU A 377 -0.42 -5.69 12.92
CA GLU A 377 -0.63 -7.11 12.62
C GLU A 377 -1.15 -7.40 11.21
N ARG A 378 -2.05 -6.54 10.68
CA ARG A 378 -2.55 -6.66 9.29
C ARG A 378 -1.41 -6.55 8.26
N ASP A 379 -0.43 -5.69 8.49
CA ASP A 379 0.71 -5.52 7.58
C ASP A 379 1.72 -6.66 7.75
N ALA A 380 1.94 -7.15 8.97
CA ALA A 380 2.75 -8.34 9.23
C ALA A 380 2.14 -9.58 8.54
N ARG A 381 0.83 -9.81 8.70
CA ARG A 381 0.09 -10.91 8.06
C ARG A 381 0.04 -10.83 6.55
N ALA A 382 0.13 -9.64 5.95
CA ALA A 382 -0.01 -9.47 4.50
C ALA A 382 1.02 -10.29 3.70
N ALA A 383 2.23 -10.50 4.25
CA ALA A 383 3.23 -11.36 3.62
C ALA A 383 2.82 -12.84 3.61
N TRP A 384 2.18 -13.33 4.67
CA TRP A 384 1.73 -14.72 4.79
C TRP A 384 0.48 -14.97 3.99
N GLU A 385 -0.50 -14.07 4.04
CA GLU A 385 -1.74 -14.21 3.27
C GLU A 385 -1.49 -14.18 1.75
N LEU A 386 -0.50 -13.42 1.28
CA LEU A 386 -0.07 -13.50 -0.12
C LEU A 386 0.50 -14.88 -0.45
N LYS A 387 1.37 -15.41 0.40
CA LYS A 387 1.93 -16.76 0.24
C LYS A 387 0.84 -17.84 0.29
N GLU A 388 -0.17 -17.69 1.14
CA GLU A 388 -1.30 -18.62 1.23
C GLU A 388 -2.27 -18.49 0.05
N LEU A 389 -2.49 -17.29 -0.49
CA LEU A 389 -3.25 -17.10 -1.73
C LEU A 389 -2.51 -17.69 -2.94
N GLU A 390 -1.19 -17.55 -2.98
CA GLU A 390 -0.32 -18.22 -3.96
C GLU A 390 -0.43 -19.75 -3.79
N ARG A 391 -0.28 -20.28 -2.57
CA ARG A 391 -0.45 -21.71 -2.25
C ARG A 391 -1.86 -22.23 -2.53
N ALA A 392 -2.91 -21.45 -2.30
CA ALA A 392 -4.30 -21.85 -2.56
C ALA A 392 -4.59 -21.88 -4.06
N ALA A 393 -3.99 -20.97 -4.83
CA ALA A 393 -3.99 -21.05 -6.29
C ALA A 393 -3.24 -22.31 -6.77
N GLU A 394 -2.16 -22.71 -6.09
CA GLU A 394 -1.43 -23.97 -6.34
C GLU A 394 -2.20 -25.21 -5.81
N ALA A 395 -2.98 -25.12 -4.74
CA ALA A 395 -3.71 -26.24 -4.14
C ALA A 395 -5.01 -26.56 -4.90
N GLY A 396 -5.63 -25.56 -5.52
CA GLY A 396 -6.68 -25.75 -6.52
C GLY A 396 -6.23 -26.57 -7.74
N GLU A 397 -4.92 -26.83 -7.90
CA GLU A 397 -4.34 -27.74 -8.91
C GLU A 397 -4.39 -29.23 -8.50
N LYS A 398 -4.76 -29.56 -7.27
CA LYS A 398 -4.91 -30.97 -6.82
C LYS A 398 -6.35 -31.22 -6.40
N GLY A 399 -7.17 -31.69 -7.34
CA GLY A 399 -8.50 -32.22 -7.04
C GLY A 399 -8.42 -33.23 -5.89
N GLY A 400 -8.95 -32.86 -4.73
CA GLY A 400 -8.90 -33.70 -3.54
C GLY A 400 -9.47 -32.99 -2.32
N SER A 401 -10.73 -33.29 -2.01
CA SER A 401 -11.27 -33.10 -0.66
C SER A 401 -10.51 -34.01 0.30
N ALA A 402 -9.55 -33.47 1.04
CA ALA A 402 -8.93 -34.16 2.16
C ALA A 402 -9.53 -33.62 3.47
N GLU A 403 -10.37 -34.42 4.12
CA GLU A 403 -10.68 -34.23 5.54
C GLU A 403 -9.37 -34.23 6.33
N MET A 404 -9.21 -33.25 7.23
CA MET A 404 -8.07 -33.20 8.14
C MET A 404 -8.21 -34.28 9.22
N PRO A 405 -7.22 -35.17 9.42
CA PRO A 405 -7.18 -35.98 10.61
C PRO A 405 -6.78 -35.08 11.79
N LEU A 406 -7.68 -34.92 12.77
CA LEU A 406 -7.36 -34.37 14.09
C LEU A 406 -6.51 -35.40 14.85
N THR A 407 -5.21 -35.43 14.59
CA THR A 407 -4.27 -36.14 15.47
C THR A 407 -3.80 -35.22 16.58
N THR A 408 -4.34 -35.45 17.77
CA THR A 408 -3.84 -34.95 19.05
C THR A 408 -2.45 -35.52 19.33
N LYS A 409 -1.38 -34.94 18.79
CA LYS A 409 -0.02 -35.17 19.30
C LYS A 409 0.98 -34.07 18.90
N LYS A 410 1.39 -33.34 19.96
CA LYS A 410 2.53 -32.41 20.15
C LYS A 410 2.18 -30.92 20.13
N LEU A 411 1.79 -30.45 21.31
CA LEU A 411 1.67 -29.06 21.75
C LEU A 411 3.02 -28.44 22.18
N GLU A 412 4.17 -28.95 21.72
CA GLU A 412 5.47 -28.62 22.35
C GLU A 412 6.47 -27.84 21.49
N GLN A 413 6.09 -27.32 20.31
CA GLN A 413 6.95 -26.45 19.50
C GLN A 413 6.14 -25.31 18.89
N VAL A 414 5.95 -24.23 19.64
CA VAL A 414 5.07 -23.10 19.25
C VAL A 414 5.84 -21.83 18.87
N GLU A 415 7.15 -21.74 19.12
CA GLU A 415 7.91 -20.51 18.85
C GLU A 415 8.77 -20.64 17.59
N GLU A 416 8.18 -20.39 16.42
CA GLU A 416 8.93 -19.78 15.31
C GLU A 416 8.93 -18.26 15.56
N ASP A 417 10.08 -17.60 15.39
CA ASP A 417 10.19 -16.14 15.53
C ASP A 417 9.20 -15.46 14.56
N VAL A 418 8.17 -14.83 15.13
CA VAL A 418 7.16 -14.10 14.35
C VAL A 418 7.73 -12.73 14.02
N ASP A 419 8.03 -12.46 12.73
CA ASP A 419 8.31 -11.10 12.25
C ASP A 419 7.03 -10.25 12.35
N THR A 420 6.90 -9.52 13.46
CA THR A 420 5.79 -8.60 13.76
C THR A 420 6.00 -7.21 13.15
N GLY A 421 7.18 -6.93 12.58
CA GLY A 421 7.56 -5.57 12.17
C GLY A 421 6.90 -5.07 10.88
N GLY A 422 6.58 -5.99 9.97
CA GLY A 422 5.96 -5.69 8.68
C GLY A 422 6.74 -4.64 7.88
N THR A 423 6.03 -3.88 7.04
CA THR A 423 6.67 -2.87 6.16
C THR A 423 7.16 -1.62 6.93
N ALA A 424 6.73 -1.34 8.17
CA ALA A 424 7.14 -0.11 8.88
C ALA A 424 8.39 -0.25 9.75
N SER A 425 8.68 -1.43 10.29
CA SER A 425 9.79 -1.63 11.23
C SER A 425 11.15 -1.22 10.64
N ALA A 426 11.36 -1.47 9.34
CA ALA A 426 12.60 -1.15 8.64
C ALA A 426 12.96 0.34 8.63
N PHE A 427 11.98 1.23 8.81
CA PHE A 427 12.19 2.68 8.65
C PHE A 427 12.55 3.43 9.94
N LEU A 428 12.48 2.77 11.11
CA LEU A 428 12.71 3.41 12.42
C LEU A 428 14.07 3.04 13.05
N ALA A 429 14.86 2.15 12.44
CA ALA A 429 16.07 1.59 13.04
C ALA A 429 17.18 2.62 13.38
N ASN A 430 17.14 3.82 12.78
CA ASN A 430 18.12 4.88 13.00
C ASN A 430 17.51 6.14 13.62
N ASP A 431 16.25 6.07 14.04
CA ASP A 431 15.58 7.19 14.68
C ASP A 431 16.10 7.37 16.11
N ASP A 432 16.07 8.62 16.57
CA ASP A 432 16.42 8.99 17.92
C ASP A 432 15.27 8.62 18.87
N VAL A 433 15.50 7.62 19.70
CA VAL A 433 14.55 7.14 20.70
C VAL A 433 14.68 7.86 22.04
N ASP A 434 15.74 8.67 22.21
CA ASP A 434 16.12 9.34 23.46
C ASP A 434 15.86 10.86 23.39
N MET A 435 14.92 11.30 22.55
CA MET A 435 14.48 12.69 22.50
C MET A 435 13.92 13.14 23.86
N THR A 436 14.36 14.30 24.35
CA THR A 436 14.08 14.75 25.72
C THR A 436 13.65 16.22 25.80
N TRP A 437 12.82 16.50 26.80
CA TRP A 437 12.46 17.84 27.24
C TRP A 437 13.58 18.49 28.07
N ASP A 438 14.39 17.69 28.78
CA ASP A 438 15.18 18.13 29.93
C ASP A 438 16.52 18.81 29.58
N LYS A 439 16.87 19.82 30.39
CA LYS A 439 18.10 20.61 30.40
C LYS A 439 19.30 19.88 31.05
N ALA A 440 19.08 18.78 31.76
CA ALA A 440 20.13 18.05 32.49
C ALA A 440 20.91 17.02 31.64
N GLY A 441 20.39 16.65 30.46
CA GLY A 441 21.14 15.92 29.44
C GLY A 441 21.99 16.87 28.59
N SER A 442 23.10 16.40 28.03
CA SER A 442 24.10 17.26 27.38
C SER A 442 23.61 18.07 26.17
N PHE A 443 22.37 17.91 25.68
CA PHE A 443 21.72 18.83 24.74
C PHE A 443 20.20 18.53 24.59
N PRO A 444 19.26 19.42 24.97
CA PRO A 444 17.82 19.13 24.88
C PRO A 444 17.31 19.23 23.43
N THR A 445 16.33 18.40 23.04
CA THR A 445 15.94 18.21 21.63
C THR A 445 15.39 19.47 20.96
N ILE A 446 14.57 20.27 21.65
CA ILE A 446 13.97 21.49 21.07
C ILE A 446 14.98 22.65 20.95
N PRO A 447 15.77 22.99 21.97
CA PRO A 447 16.91 23.90 21.84
C PRO A 447 17.86 23.51 20.70
N TRP A 448 18.16 22.22 20.55
CA TRP A 448 18.96 21.72 19.44
C TRP A 448 18.30 22.04 18.10
N LEU A 449 17.05 21.64 17.88
CA LEU A 449 16.39 21.84 16.60
C LEU A 449 16.25 23.34 16.26
N ARG A 450 16.00 24.19 17.25
CA ARG A 450 16.01 25.66 17.12
C ARG A 450 17.38 26.24 16.76
N SER A 451 18.47 25.61 17.16
CA SER A 451 19.82 26.02 16.76
C SER A 451 20.11 25.73 15.29
N VAL A 452 19.41 24.75 14.71
CA VAL A 452 19.63 24.26 13.34
C VAL A 452 18.77 24.99 12.30
N THR A 453 17.57 25.46 12.66
CA THR A 453 16.65 26.12 11.71
C THR A 453 15.90 27.30 12.32
N LYS A 454 15.43 28.20 11.46
CA LYS A 454 14.50 29.30 11.82
C LYS A 454 13.06 29.03 11.41
N MET A 455 12.79 27.92 10.72
CA MET A 455 11.42 27.51 10.42
C MET A 455 10.62 27.30 11.71
N PRO A 456 9.29 27.51 11.66
CA PRO A 456 8.39 27.06 12.71
C PRO A 456 8.60 25.58 13.05
N ILE A 457 8.63 25.26 14.34
CA ILE A 457 8.77 23.91 14.89
C ILE A 457 7.48 23.53 15.58
N LEU A 458 6.97 22.34 15.24
CA LEU A 458 5.79 21.75 15.84
C LEU A 458 6.08 20.34 16.33
N LEU A 459 5.43 19.95 17.43
CA LEU A 459 5.48 18.56 17.91
C LEU A 459 4.26 17.80 17.42
N LYS A 460 4.51 16.78 16.59
CA LYS A 460 3.49 15.86 16.10
C LYS A 460 3.47 14.60 16.95
N GLY A 461 2.30 14.26 17.49
CA GLY A 461 2.13 13.06 18.30
C GLY A 461 1.84 13.32 19.78
N VAL A 462 1.49 14.56 20.14
CA VAL A 462 1.09 14.94 21.50
C VAL A 462 -0.26 14.29 21.82
N GLN A 463 -0.34 13.56 22.92
CA GLN A 463 -1.50 12.71 23.26
C GLN A 463 -2.14 13.03 24.61
N CYS A 464 -1.57 13.99 25.37
CA CYS A 464 -2.11 14.41 26.66
C CYS A 464 -1.98 15.93 26.88
N VAL A 465 -2.69 16.44 27.89
CA VAL A 465 -2.66 17.87 28.24
C VAL A 465 -1.28 18.25 28.79
N GLN A 466 -0.66 17.37 29.57
CA GLN A 466 0.63 17.60 30.22
C GLN A 466 1.74 17.88 29.20
N ASP A 467 1.83 17.07 28.14
CA ASP A 467 2.81 17.27 27.08
C ASP A 467 2.51 18.52 26.24
N ALA A 468 1.24 18.92 26.10
CA ALA A 468 0.88 20.19 25.47
C ALA A 468 1.38 21.39 26.29
N VAL A 469 1.38 21.28 27.62
CA VAL A 469 1.96 22.30 28.52
C VAL A 469 3.47 22.36 28.35
N LEU A 470 4.15 21.21 28.37
CA LEU A 470 5.60 21.14 28.17
C LEU A 470 6.02 21.69 26.79
N ALA A 471 5.23 21.42 25.75
CA ALA A 471 5.45 21.98 24.42
C ALA A 471 5.42 23.52 24.42
N ALA A 472 4.40 24.11 25.03
CA ALA A 472 4.29 25.57 25.14
C ALA A 472 5.44 26.17 25.96
N GLU A 473 5.84 25.52 27.07
CA GLU A 473 6.99 25.94 27.89
C GLU A 473 8.32 25.84 27.13
N ALA A 474 8.45 24.87 26.23
CA ALA A 474 9.60 24.71 25.35
C ALA A 474 9.64 25.72 24.18
N GLY A 475 8.59 26.52 23.99
CA GLY A 475 8.56 27.58 22.96
C GLY A 475 8.47 27.05 21.52
N VAL A 476 7.79 25.92 21.30
CA VAL A 476 7.43 25.48 19.95
C VAL A 476 6.28 26.33 19.39
N ASP A 477 6.17 26.47 18.07
CA ASP A 477 5.15 27.31 17.43
C ASP A 477 3.76 26.64 17.41
N GLY A 478 3.73 25.32 17.62
CA GLY A 478 2.49 24.57 17.65
C GLY A 478 2.65 23.10 18.01
N ILE A 479 1.52 22.44 18.16
CA ILE A 479 1.44 20.99 18.38
C ILE A 479 0.41 20.37 17.44
N LEU A 480 0.64 19.12 17.06
CA LEU A 480 -0.33 18.29 16.36
C LEU A 480 -0.72 17.13 17.27
N LEU A 481 -1.95 17.22 17.80
CA LEU A 481 -2.57 16.15 18.58
C LEU A 481 -2.82 14.96 17.67
N SER A 482 -2.13 13.87 17.93
CA SER A 482 -2.09 12.71 17.04
C SER A 482 -1.66 11.48 17.83
N ASN A 483 -2.25 10.35 17.49
CA ASN A 483 -1.75 9.03 17.88
C ASN A 483 -1.34 8.23 16.63
N HIS A 484 -0.78 8.95 15.66
CA HIS A 484 -0.35 8.43 14.36
C HIS A 484 -1.48 7.75 13.56
N GLY A 485 -2.73 8.18 13.73
CA GLY A 485 -3.89 7.53 13.12
C GLY A 485 -4.17 6.13 13.67
N GLY A 486 -3.86 5.90 14.96
CA GLY A 486 -3.99 4.63 15.67
C GLY A 486 -2.91 3.59 15.34
N ARG A 487 -1.78 4.01 14.75
CA ARG A 487 -0.71 3.12 14.28
C ARG A 487 0.41 2.89 15.29
N GLN A 488 0.29 3.46 16.49
CA GLN A 488 1.31 3.43 17.53
C GLN A 488 0.73 2.85 18.82
N MET A 489 0.50 3.64 19.87
CA MET A 489 0.00 3.13 21.15
C MET A 489 -1.48 2.69 21.07
N PRO A 490 -1.83 1.41 21.36
CA PRO A 490 -3.23 0.99 21.52
C PRO A 490 -3.86 1.69 22.72
N TYR A 491 -5.18 1.90 22.69
CA TYR A 491 -5.93 2.62 23.73
C TYR A 491 -5.48 4.08 23.99
N SER A 492 -4.70 4.67 23.08
CA SER A 492 -4.46 6.11 23.09
C SER A 492 -5.79 6.87 22.91
N LEU A 493 -5.96 7.97 23.66
CA LEU A 493 -7.17 8.77 23.57
C LEU A 493 -7.34 9.35 22.16
N PRO A 494 -8.59 9.47 21.67
CA PRO A 494 -8.87 10.19 20.44
C PRO A 494 -8.34 11.63 20.49
N PRO A 495 -7.61 12.12 19.47
CA PRO A 495 -7.08 13.48 19.46
C PRO A 495 -8.14 14.58 19.66
N LEU A 496 -9.38 14.34 19.21
CA LEU A 496 -10.50 15.24 19.47
C LEU A 496 -10.84 15.37 20.97
N GLU A 497 -10.73 14.28 21.74
CA GLU A 497 -10.97 14.32 23.18
C GLU A 497 -9.79 14.97 23.92
N VAL A 498 -8.56 14.78 23.45
CA VAL A 498 -7.39 15.50 23.97
C VAL A 498 -7.55 17.00 23.72
N LEU A 499 -7.97 17.41 22.52
CA LEU A 499 -8.29 18.80 22.19
C LEU A 499 -9.36 19.36 23.13
N TYR A 500 -10.41 18.58 23.38
CA TYR A 500 -11.46 18.96 24.30
C TYR A 500 -10.94 19.17 25.73
N ARG A 501 -10.10 18.26 26.24
CA ARG A 501 -9.48 18.38 27.56
C ARG A 501 -8.56 19.60 27.65
N ILE A 502 -7.79 19.91 26.61
CA ILE A 502 -6.97 21.14 26.57
C ILE A 502 -7.88 22.37 26.65
N ARG A 503 -8.98 22.42 25.89
CA ARG A 503 -9.95 23.52 25.95
C ARG A 503 -10.55 23.72 27.35
N GLN A 504 -10.82 22.65 28.08
CA GLN A 504 -11.39 22.71 29.43
C GLN A 504 -10.34 23.06 30.49
N GLN A 505 -9.16 22.43 30.43
CA GLN A 505 -8.19 22.45 31.53
C GLN A 505 -7.11 23.52 31.34
N ARG A 506 -6.74 23.83 30.10
CA ARG A 506 -5.62 24.72 29.74
C ARG A 506 -5.96 25.58 28.50
N PRO A 507 -7.05 26.37 28.53
CA PRO A 507 -7.43 27.23 27.41
C PRO A 507 -6.37 28.29 27.06
N ASP A 508 -5.48 28.63 28.00
CA ASP A 508 -4.35 29.55 27.79
C ASP A 508 -3.35 29.07 26.72
N LEU A 509 -3.33 27.76 26.40
CA LEU A 509 -2.43 27.22 25.39
C LEU A 509 -2.79 27.67 23.96
N PHE A 510 -4.06 27.99 23.69
CA PHE A 510 -4.49 28.46 22.37
C PHE A 510 -3.97 29.87 22.05
N ASP A 511 -3.56 30.64 23.06
CA ASP A 511 -2.96 31.97 22.89
C ASP A 511 -1.42 31.91 22.77
N LYS A 512 -0.81 30.75 23.09
CA LYS A 512 0.65 30.56 23.13
C LYS A 512 1.20 29.91 21.88
N MET A 513 0.42 29.05 21.24
CA MET A 513 0.85 28.25 20.08
C MET A 513 -0.35 27.77 19.27
N GLU A 514 -0.12 27.41 18.00
CA GLU A 514 -1.19 26.82 17.17
C GLU A 514 -1.40 25.33 17.50
N ILE A 515 -2.65 24.92 17.69
CA ILE A 515 -3.00 23.52 17.99
C ILE A 515 -3.68 22.90 16.77
N TYR A 516 -3.16 21.78 16.30
CA TYR A 516 -3.68 20.99 15.20
C TYR A 516 -4.14 19.63 15.67
N ILE A 517 -5.01 18.96 14.92
CA ILE A 517 -5.37 17.55 15.18
C ILE A 517 -5.34 16.72 13.89
N ASP A 518 -5.05 15.42 14.00
CA ASP A 518 -5.36 14.44 12.96
C ASP A 518 -5.99 13.16 13.55
N GLY A 519 -6.26 12.17 12.70
CA GLY A 519 -6.81 10.87 13.11
C GLY A 519 -8.34 10.78 13.05
N GLY A 520 -8.85 9.87 12.23
CA GLY A 520 -10.29 9.54 12.18
C GLY A 520 -11.21 10.52 11.43
N ILE A 521 -10.71 11.66 10.97
CA ILE A 521 -11.49 12.66 10.19
C ILE A 521 -11.90 12.08 8.83
N THR A 522 -13.20 12.06 8.54
CA THR A 522 -13.74 11.58 7.25
C THR A 522 -14.79 12.49 6.63
N ARG A 523 -15.27 13.51 7.37
CA ARG A 523 -16.29 14.47 6.92
C ARG A 523 -15.90 15.91 7.19
N GLY A 524 -16.45 16.84 6.41
CA GLY A 524 -16.36 18.28 6.68
C GLY A 524 -16.95 18.67 8.05
N SER A 525 -17.96 17.95 8.53
CA SER A 525 -18.48 18.13 9.90
C SER A 525 -17.45 17.77 10.98
N ASP A 526 -16.57 16.81 10.73
CA ASP A 526 -15.52 16.44 11.69
C ASP A 526 -14.49 17.57 11.78
N VAL A 527 -14.13 18.15 10.63
CA VAL A 527 -13.28 19.35 10.54
C VAL A 527 -13.86 20.48 11.40
N LEU A 528 -15.15 20.82 11.22
CA LEU A 528 -15.76 21.92 11.96
C LEU A 528 -15.86 21.66 13.47
N LYS A 529 -16.08 20.41 13.91
CA LYS A 529 -16.07 20.08 15.35
C LYS A 529 -14.74 20.40 15.98
N ALA A 530 -13.64 20.04 15.31
CA ALA A 530 -12.30 20.32 15.79
C ALA A 530 -12.00 21.83 15.79
N VAL A 531 -12.35 22.52 14.71
CA VAL A 531 -12.11 23.96 14.57
C VAL A 531 -12.91 24.75 15.62
N CYS A 532 -14.18 24.39 15.87
CA CYS A 532 -14.97 25.00 16.96
C CYS A 532 -14.27 24.84 18.32
N LEU A 533 -13.61 23.71 18.59
CA LEU A 533 -12.87 23.49 19.84
C LEU A 533 -11.52 24.25 19.89
N GLY A 534 -11.11 24.87 18.79
CA GLY A 534 -9.93 25.72 18.66
C GLY A 534 -8.78 25.12 17.89
N ALA A 535 -8.95 23.97 17.23
CA ALA A 535 -7.92 23.49 16.32
C ALA A 535 -7.76 24.47 15.16
N ARG A 536 -6.53 24.84 14.82
CA ARG A 536 -6.22 25.76 13.72
C ARG A 536 -6.60 25.17 12.36
N ALA A 537 -6.29 23.89 12.18
CA ALA A 537 -6.66 23.08 11.03
C ALA A 537 -6.58 21.59 11.41
N VAL A 538 -7.15 20.72 10.57
CA VAL A 538 -7.04 19.27 10.75
C VAL A 538 -6.22 18.60 9.65
N GLY A 539 -5.40 17.63 10.03
CA GLY A 539 -4.62 16.81 9.11
C GLY A 539 -5.38 15.56 8.68
N LEU A 540 -5.25 15.18 7.41
CA LEU A 540 -5.73 13.87 6.94
C LEU A 540 -4.59 13.10 6.26
N GLY A 541 -4.47 11.80 6.54
CA GLY A 541 -3.47 10.91 5.93
C GLY A 541 -4.10 9.93 4.94
N ARG A 542 -4.72 8.86 5.47
CA ARG A 542 -5.31 7.77 4.68
C ARG A 542 -6.20 8.22 3.50
N PRO A 543 -7.11 9.21 3.64
CA PRO A 543 -7.93 9.65 2.51
C PRO A 543 -7.11 10.12 1.30
N PHE A 544 -5.99 10.81 1.53
CA PHE A 544 -5.11 11.27 0.46
C PHE A 544 -4.29 10.13 -0.15
N LEU A 545 -3.82 9.17 0.67
CA LEU A 545 -3.18 7.95 0.18
C LEU A 545 -4.12 7.11 -0.69
N TYR A 546 -5.39 6.94 -0.29
CA TYR A 546 -6.38 6.24 -1.09
C TYR A 546 -6.69 6.98 -2.40
N ALA A 547 -6.86 8.29 -2.33
CA ALA A 547 -7.15 9.14 -3.48
C ALA A 547 -6.03 9.12 -4.53
N GLN A 548 -4.79 9.33 -4.10
CA GLN A 548 -3.63 9.33 -5.01
C GLN A 548 -3.39 7.93 -5.60
N SER A 549 -3.67 6.87 -4.84
CA SER A 549 -3.54 5.50 -5.33
C SER A 549 -4.60 5.17 -6.39
N ALA A 550 -5.85 5.54 -6.15
CA ALA A 550 -6.95 5.16 -7.03
C ALA A 550 -7.03 6.01 -8.30
N TYR A 551 -6.77 7.31 -8.22
CA TYR A 551 -6.98 8.25 -9.35
C TYR A 551 -5.85 9.29 -9.51
N GLY A 552 -4.70 9.09 -8.88
CA GLY A 552 -3.56 10.02 -8.99
C GLY A 552 -3.89 11.44 -8.51
N THR A 553 -3.35 12.44 -9.19
CA THR A 553 -3.55 13.86 -8.89
C THR A 553 -5.04 14.25 -8.86
N GLU A 554 -5.84 13.76 -9.81
CA GLU A 554 -7.27 14.08 -9.90
C GLU A 554 -8.08 13.49 -8.73
N GLY A 555 -7.66 12.33 -8.22
CA GLY A 555 -8.21 11.78 -6.98
C GLY A 555 -7.99 12.71 -5.79
N VAL A 556 -6.77 13.23 -5.65
CA VAL A 556 -6.42 14.19 -4.58
C VAL A 556 -7.26 15.45 -4.69
N VAL A 557 -7.38 16.04 -5.89
CA VAL A 557 -8.26 17.19 -6.12
C VAL A 557 -9.71 16.86 -5.74
N LYS A 558 -10.21 15.68 -6.14
CA LYS A 558 -11.59 15.25 -5.86
C LYS A 558 -11.89 15.19 -4.36
N VAL A 559 -11.02 14.59 -3.55
CA VAL A 559 -11.27 14.49 -2.09
C VAL A 559 -11.24 15.86 -1.42
N ILE A 560 -10.41 16.79 -1.90
CA ILE A 560 -10.37 18.16 -1.39
C ILE A 560 -11.67 18.91 -1.76
N ARG A 561 -12.17 18.76 -2.99
CA ARG A 561 -13.45 19.35 -3.41
C ARG A 561 -14.66 18.76 -2.66
N ILE A 562 -14.61 17.47 -2.29
CA ILE A 562 -15.63 16.87 -1.41
C ILE A 562 -15.62 17.56 -0.04
N LEU A 563 -14.44 17.70 0.57
CA LEU A 563 -14.30 18.34 1.89
C LEU A 563 -14.65 19.83 1.83
N GLU A 564 -14.26 20.56 0.79
CA GLU A 564 -14.65 21.94 0.54
C GLU A 564 -16.17 22.11 0.57
N ARG A 565 -16.89 21.30 -0.23
CA ARG A 565 -18.35 21.30 -0.27
C ARG A 565 -18.95 20.98 1.09
N GLU A 566 -18.45 19.97 1.79
CA GLU A 566 -18.98 19.57 3.10
C GLU A 566 -18.72 20.65 4.17
N ILE A 567 -17.50 21.20 4.25
CA ILE A 567 -17.12 22.29 5.16
C ILE A 567 -18.00 23.51 4.90
N TYR A 568 -18.10 23.93 3.64
CA TYR A 568 -18.89 25.10 3.24
C TYR A 568 -20.37 24.96 3.61
N MET A 569 -20.97 23.79 3.33
CA MET A 569 -22.36 23.52 3.72
C MET A 569 -22.53 23.49 5.24
N CYS A 570 -21.63 22.83 5.97
CA CYS A 570 -21.73 22.76 7.43
C CYS A 570 -21.53 24.14 8.08
N MET A 571 -20.65 25.01 7.56
CA MET A 571 -20.48 26.38 8.03
C MET A 571 -21.77 27.19 7.88
N ARG A 572 -22.44 27.08 6.73
CA ARG A 572 -23.75 27.71 6.53
C ARG A 572 -24.79 27.17 7.52
N LEU A 573 -24.89 25.86 7.67
CA LEU A 573 -25.90 25.25 8.54
C LEU A 573 -25.67 25.54 10.02
N ILE A 574 -24.42 25.66 10.47
CA ILE A 574 -24.10 26.01 11.86
C ILE A 574 -24.22 27.52 12.13
N GLY A 575 -24.32 28.34 11.07
CA GLY A 575 -24.41 29.79 11.18
C GLY A 575 -23.05 30.48 11.31
N ALA A 576 -22.02 29.98 10.63
CA ALA A 576 -20.68 30.57 10.56
C ALA A 576 -20.41 31.09 9.14
N ARG A 577 -19.97 32.35 9.03
CA ARG A 577 -19.60 32.96 7.74
C ARG A 577 -18.12 32.74 7.44
N THR A 578 -17.26 32.87 8.44
CA THR A 578 -15.82 32.61 8.34
C THR A 578 -15.37 31.54 9.32
N VAL A 579 -14.13 31.06 9.17
CA VAL A 579 -13.53 30.14 10.15
C VAL A 579 -13.48 30.75 11.55
N ASP A 580 -13.26 32.06 11.66
CA ASP A 580 -13.22 32.77 12.96
C ASP A 580 -14.57 32.83 13.68
N ASP A 581 -15.69 32.63 12.97
CA ASP A 581 -17.02 32.55 13.59
C ASP A 581 -17.25 31.22 14.33
N LEU A 582 -16.39 30.20 14.10
CA LEU A 582 -16.51 28.87 14.69
C LEU A 582 -15.93 28.88 16.10
N VAL A 583 -16.83 28.92 17.09
CA VAL A 583 -16.46 29.03 18.50
C VAL A 583 -16.86 27.77 19.30
N PRO A 584 -16.25 27.51 20.48
CA PRO A 584 -16.49 26.28 21.24
C PRO A 584 -17.97 26.05 21.59
N GLN A 585 -18.74 27.12 21.80
CA GLN A 585 -20.17 27.03 22.12
C GLN A 585 -21.00 26.39 21.00
N MET A 586 -20.47 26.35 19.77
CA MET A 586 -21.13 25.74 18.61
C MET A 586 -20.94 24.22 18.54
N SER A 587 -20.05 23.61 19.33
CA SER A 587 -19.80 22.16 19.35
C SER A 587 -19.62 21.68 20.79
N ARG A 588 -20.58 20.90 21.31
CA ARG A 588 -20.53 20.38 22.69
C ARG A 588 -20.49 18.87 22.73
N ALA A 589 -19.81 18.33 23.75
CA ALA A 589 -19.81 16.91 24.03
C ALA A 589 -21.12 16.50 24.73
N ARG A 590 -21.77 15.43 24.27
CA ARG A 590 -23.06 14.98 24.86
C ARG A 590 -22.92 14.33 26.24
N ARG A 591 -21.79 13.69 26.54
CA ARG A 591 -21.59 12.85 27.76
C ARG A 591 -20.24 13.04 28.46
N LEU A 592 -19.37 13.90 27.95
CA LEU A 592 -18.08 14.20 28.61
C LEU A 592 -18.24 15.30 29.67
N ASP A 593 -19.35 16.03 29.65
CA ASP A 593 -19.61 17.15 30.56
C ASP A 593 -20.34 16.71 31.84
N SER A 594 -20.89 15.50 31.87
CA SER A 594 -21.71 14.99 32.99
C SER A 594 -20.90 14.45 34.18
N THR A 595 -19.57 14.46 34.12
CA THR A 595 -18.70 14.02 35.24
C THR A 595 -17.94 15.17 35.89
N ALA A 596 -18.20 16.42 35.51
CA ALA A 596 -17.56 17.60 36.09
C ALA A 596 -18.44 18.33 37.13
N ALA A 597 -19.60 17.76 37.50
CA ALA A 597 -20.51 18.35 38.48
C ALA A 597 -20.46 17.70 39.87
N ASP A 598 -19.72 16.62 40.08
CA ASP A 598 -19.64 15.93 41.37
C ASP A 598 -18.20 15.52 41.65
N PHE A 599 -17.39 16.44 42.19
CA PHE A 599 -16.24 16.22 43.09
C PHE A 599 -15.68 17.61 43.46
N ASP A 600 -16.45 18.35 44.27
CA ASP A 600 -15.92 19.37 45.19
C ASP A 600 -15.65 18.70 46.55
#